data_AF-A0A7H0VDX2-F1
#
_entry.id   AF-A0A7H0VDX2-F1
#
_cell.length_a   1.000
_cell.length_b   1.000
_cell.length_c   1.000
_cell.angle_alpha   90.00
_cell.angle_beta   90.00
_cell.angle_gamma   90.00
#
_symmetry.space_group_name_H-M   'P 1'
#
loop_
_entity.id
_entity.type
_entity.pdbx_description
1 polymer ?
#
loop_
_entity_poly.entity_id
_entity_poly.type
_entity_poly.pdbx_seq_one_letter_code
_entity_poly.pdbx_strand_id
1 'polypeptide(L)'
;MTLIETPYQPEEWNLTKSIERLDHIVSESSGSQIANGIRLLLKNEDWRPHLVAALAILKIDKDLQFELKSNLWSRLKSGSWVSPQILVILSLIDSEFNLKAKEICENGFEISYSEMPMHEHHFARGPAGLRVDNKKVVASVEYLLNGVIIDSRENDNGGSLAKGWKENLFKLIDNKRFKIKK
;
A
#
# COMPACT_ATOMS: atom_id res chain seq x y z
N MET A 1 -14.66 -25.99 -15.39
CA MET A 1 -14.18 -25.31 -14.18
C MET A 1 -15.12 -24.13 -13.97
N THR A 2 -16.14 -24.34 -13.14
CA THR A 2 -17.29 -23.44 -13.02
C THR A 2 -16.87 -22.25 -12.16
N LEU A 3 -16.95 -21.04 -12.71
CA LEU A 3 -16.79 -19.81 -11.96
C LEU A 3 -17.87 -19.82 -10.87
N ILE A 4 -17.45 -19.92 -9.61
CA ILE A 4 -18.35 -19.78 -8.47
C ILE A 4 -18.87 -18.34 -8.54
N GLU A 5 -20.15 -18.21 -8.89
CA GLU A 5 -20.88 -16.95 -8.76
C GLU A 5 -20.77 -16.50 -7.31
N THR A 6 -20.01 -15.44 -7.05
CA THR A 6 -20.00 -14.79 -5.75
C THR A 6 -21.36 -14.13 -5.52
N PRO A 7 -22.13 -14.54 -4.50
CA PRO A 7 -23.41 -13.92 -4.23
C PRO A 7 -23.18 -12.55 -3.57
N TYR A 8 -23.96 -11.57 -4.04
CA TYR A 8 -24.24 -10.28 -3.41
C TYR A 8 -23.07 -9.28 -3.29
N GLN A 9 -23.11 -8.21 -4.11
CA GLN A 9 -22.41 -6.98 -3.75
C GLN A 9 -23.11 -6.38 -2.52
N PRO A 10 -22.41 -6.09 -1.42
CA PRO A 10 -23.03 -5.46 -0.26
C PRO A 10 -23.55 -4.07 -0.61
N GLU A 11 -24.77 -3.74 -0.19
CA GLU A 11 -25.46 -2.46 -0.46
C GLU A 11 -24.72 -1.24 0.14
N GLU A 12 -23.80 -1.45 1.10
CA GLU A 12 -22.90 -0.42 1.62
C GLU A 12 -21.49 -0.98 1.87
N TRP A 13 -20.46 -0.18 1.59
CA TRP A 13 -19.08 -0.51 1.90
C TRP A 13 -18.91 -0.71 3.41
N ASN A 14 -18.51 -1.92 3.83
CA ASN A 14 -18.35 -2.28 5.23
C ASN A 14 -16.91 -2.72 5.51
N LEU A 15 -16.11 -1.79 6.05
CA LEU A 15 -14.72 -2.02 6.42
C LEU A 15 -14.54 -3.24 7.34
N THR A 16 -15.45 -3.43 8.31
CA THR A 16 -15.38 -4.56 9.24
C THR A 16 -15.48 -5.88 8.49
N LYS A 17 -16.47 -6.04 7.60
CA LYS A 17 -16.62 -7.24 6.76
C LYS A 17 -15.41 -7.47 5.85
N SER A 18 -14.82 -6.39 5.31
CA SER A 18 -13.60 -6.50 4.49
C SER A 18 -12.41 -7.00 5.29
N ILE A 19 -12.22 -6.52 6.52
CA ILE A 19 -11.15 -6.98 7.41
C ILE A 19 -11.39 -8.43 7.83
N GLU A 20 -12.61 -8.81 8.20
CA GLU A 20 -12.97 -10.20 8.54
C GLU A 20 -12.70 -11.16 7.39
N ARG A 21 -13.04 -10.77 6.15
CA ARG A 21 -12.75 -11.57 4.97
C ARG A 21 -11.24 -11.74 4.75
N LEU A 22 -10.46 -10.68 4.95
CA LEU A 22 -9.01 -10.76 4.85
C LEU A 22 -8.42 -11.67 5.95
N ASP A 23 -8.90 -11.53 7.18
CA ASP A 23 -8.48 -12.37 8.32
C ASP A 23 -8.76 -13.85 8.06
N HIS A 24 -9.95 -14.16 7.52
CA HIS A 24 -10.33 -15.52 7.14
C HIS A 24 -9.39 -16.09 6.06
N ILE A 25 -9.15 -15.36 4.96
CA ILE A 25 -8.24 -15.79 3.88
C ILE A 25 -6.83 -16.06 4.41
N VAL A 26 -6.31 -15.18 5.27
CA VAL A 26 -4.97 -15.35 5.87
C VAL A 26 -4.92 -16.54 6.81
N SER A 27 -6.01 -16.85 7.54
CA SER A 27 -6.05 -17.99 8.47
C SER A 27 -6.14 -19.35 7.80
N GLU A 28 -6.75 -19.43 6.61
CA GLU A 28 -6.98 -20.70 5.89
C GLU A 28 -5.91 -21.02 4.84
N SER A 29 -5.04 -20.05 4.52
CA SER A 29 -4.01 -20.19 3.49
C SER A 29 -2.65 -20.50 4.11
N SER A 30 -1.84 -21.32 3.44
CA SER A 30 -0.44 -21.49 3.81
C SER A 30 0.36 -20.20 3.54
N GLY A 31 1.49 -20.02 4.25
CA GLY A 31 2.37 -18.86 4.05
C GLY A 31 2.83 -18.67 2.60
N SER A 32 3.12 -19.76 1.89
CA SER A 32 3.52 -19.72 0.47
C SER A 32 2.38 -19.28 -0.45
N GLN A 33 1.14 -19.72 -0.20
CA GLN A 33 -0.03 -19.26 -0.93
C GLN A 33 -0.27 -17.76 -0.70
N ILE A 34 -0.17 -17.30 0.55
CA ILE A 34 -0.35 -15.89 0.89
C ILE A 34 0.73 -15.03 0.22
N ALA A 35 2.00 -15.42 0.31
CA ALA A 35 3.10 -14.69 -0.33
C ALA A 35 2.92 -14.61 -1.85
N ASN A 36 2.52 -15.70 -2.50
CA ASN A 36 2.24 -15.71 -3.93
C ASN A 36 1.05 -14.80 -4.28
N GLY A 37 -0.02 -14.84 -3.50
CA GLY A 37 -1.17 -13.94 -3.66
C GLY A 37 -0.77 -12.47 -3.54
N ILE A 38 0.00 -12.11 -2.51
CA ILE A 38 0.51 -10.74 -2.31
C ILE A 38 1.37 -10.29 -3.49
N ARG A 39 2.27 -11.14 -3.99
CA ARG A 39 3.08 -10.83 -5.18
C ARG A 39 2.23 -10.59 -6.42
N LEU A 40 1.19 -11.39 -6.63
CA LEU A 40 0.27 -11.20 -7.75
C LEU A 40 -0.50 -9.90 -7.63
N LEU A 41 -0.98 -9.56 -6.43
CA LEU A 41 -1.66 -8.29 -6.17
C LEU A 41 -0.74 -7.09 -6.42
N LEU A 42 0.53 -7.15 -5.98
CA LEU A 42 1.51 -6.09 -6.22
C LEU A 42 1.96 -6.02 -7.69
N LYS A 43 1.91 -7.10 -8.45
CA LYS A 43 2.22 -7.08 -9.88
C LYS A 43 1.08 -6.55 -10.74
N ASN A 44 -0.13 -6.46 -10.21
CA ASN A 44 -1.24 -5.85 -10.91
C ASN A 44 -0.93 -4.37 -11.18
N GLU A 45 -1.52 -3.78 -12.21
CA GLU A 45 -1.33 -2.36 -12.50
C GLU A 45 -2.43 -1.49 -11.87
N ASP A 46 -3.56 -2.08 -11.47
CA ASP A 46 -4.60 -1.39 -10.68
C ASP A 46 -4.12 -1.18 -9.24
N TRP A 47 -4.24 0.05 -8.76
CA TRP A 47 -3.90 0.45 -7.40
C TRP A 47 -4.71 -0.27 -6.32
N ARG A 48 -5.94 -0.73 -6.61
CA ARG A 48 -6.83 -1.36 -5.62
C ARG A 48 -6.22 -2.64 -5.05
N PRO A 49 -5.73 -3.61 -5.87
CA PRO A 49 -4.90 -4.71 -5.42
C PRO A 49 -3.74 -4.33 -4.50
N HIS A 50 -3.06 -3.21 -4.74
CA HIS A 50 -1.92 -2.78 -3.93
C HIS A 50 -2.34 -2.45 -2.50
N LEU A 51 -3.51 -1.84 -2.31
CA LEU A 51 -4.04 -1.55 -0.97
C LEU A 51 -4.34 -2.84 -0.20
N VAL A 52 -4.93 -3.84 -0.87
CA VAL A 52 -5.20 -5.15 -0.28
C VAL A 52 -3.90 -5.85 0.09
N ALA A 53 -2.90 -5.85 -0.80
CA ALA A 53 -1.58 -6.42 -0.53
C ALA A 53 -0.91 -5.76 0.68
N ALA A 54 -0.93 -4.42 0.74
CA ALA A 54 -0.33 -3.65 1.84
C ALA A 54 -0.96 -4.02 3.20
N LEU A 55 -2.29 -4.13 3.27
CA LEU A 55 -2.99 -4.55 4.49
C LEU A 55 -2.76 -6.03 4.83
N ALA A 56 -2.73 -6.91 3.83
CA ALA A 56 -2.47 -8.34 4.02
C ALA A 56 -1.09 -8.60 4.62
N ILE A 57 -0.08 -7.80 4.24
CA ILE A 57 1.27 -7.91 4.80
C ILE A 57 1.29 -7.67 6.31
N LEU A 58 0.46 -6.78 6.86
CA LEU A 58 0.39 -6.59 8.32
C LEU A 58 -0.25 -7.77 9.06
N LYS A 59 -0.91 -8.69 8.35
CA LYS A 59 -1.64 -9.83 8.91
C LYS A 59 -0.82 -11.13 8.97
N ILE A 60 0.33 -11.16 8.31
CA ILE A 60 1.20 -12.35 8.19
C ILE A 60 2.41 -12.27 9.11
N ASP A 61 3.10 -13.40 9.31
CA ASP A 61 4.26 -13.49 10.20
C ASP A 61 5.43 -12.61 9.76
N LYS A 62 6.24 -12.16 10.73
CA LYS A 62 7.37 -11.26 10.49
C LYS A 62 8.37 -11.76 9.46
N ASP A 63 8.68 -13.05 9.45
CA ASP A 63 9.60 -13.62 8.46
C ASP A 63 9.08 -13.43 7.04
N LEU A 64 7.77 -13.60 6.85
CA LEU A 64 7.13 -13.40 5.55
C LEU A 64 6.97 -11.90 5.21
N GLN A 65 6.75 -11.04 6.20
CA GLN A 65 6.82 -9.58 6.03
C GLN A 65 8.20 -9.15 5.53
N PHE A 66 9.26 -9.69 6.14
CA PHE A 66 10.64 -9.41 5.76
C PHE A 66 10.94 -9.84 4.32
N GLU A 67 10.47 -11.02 3.91
CA GLU A 67 10.58 -11.49 2.52
C GLU A 67 9.88 -10.55 1.52
N LEU A 68 8.67 -10.11 1.86
CA LEU A 68 7.80 -9.33 0.97
C LEU A 68 8.05 -7.82 0.99
N LYS A 69 8.82 -7.28 1.95
CA LYS A 69 9.14 -5.83 2.02
C LYS A 69 9.79 -5.33 0.72
N SER A 70 10.63 -6.17 0.11
CA SER A 70 11.28 -5.88 -1.18
C SER A 70 10.28 -5.71 -2.33
N ASN A 71 9.17 -6.46 -2.30
CA ASN A 71 8.10 -6.35 -3.30
C ASN A 71 7.32 -5.04 -3.17
N LEU A 72 7.11 -4.53 -1.95
CA LEU A 72 6.48 -3.21 -1.74
C LEU A 72 7.36 -2.08 -2.28
N TRP A 73 8.67 -2.10 -1.98
CA TRP A 73 9.63 -1.14 -2.55
C TRP A 73 9.67 -1.22 -4.08
N SER A 74 9.70 -2.44 -4.64
CA SER A 74 9.64 -2.63 -6.08
C SER A 74 8.36 -2.04 -6.67
N ARG A 75 7.21 -2.21 -6.01
CA ARG A 75 5.94 -1.64 -6.48
C ARG A 75 5.97 -0.13 -6.49
N LEU A 76 6.55 0.50 -5.46
CA LEU A 76 6.72 1.95 -5.43
C LEU A 76 7.54 2.43 -6.62
N LYS A 77 8.67 1.76 -6.94
CA LYS A 77 9.49 2.08 -8.12
C LYS A 77 8.76 1.90 -9.44
N SER A 78 7.83 0.96 -9.52
CA SER A 78 6.96 0.77 -10.67
C SER A 78 5.66 1.61 -10.60
N GLY A 79 5.55 2.46 -9.58
CA GLY A 79 4.44 3.35 -9.31
C GLY A 79 3.18 2.69 -8.76
N SER A 80 2.43 3.46 -7.99
CA SER A 80 1.16 3.09 -7.38
C SER A 80 0.45 4.35 -6.89
N TRP A 81 -0.83 4.51 -7.21
CA TRP A 81 -1.61 5.65 -6.73
C TRP A 81 -1.73 5.70 -5.19
N VAL A 82 -1.69 4.52 -4.56
CA VAL A 82 -1.69 4.33 -3.10
C VAL A 82 -0.28 4.23 -2.52
N SER A 83 0.69 4.93 -3.11
CA SER A 83 2.05 5.01 -2.58
C SER A 83 2.12 5.50 -1.13
N PRO A 84 1.30 6.48 -0.64
CA PRO A 84 1.33 6.86 0.77
C PRO A 84 0.99 5.70 1.71
N GLN A 85 0.01 4.87 1.35
CA GLN A 85 -0.42 3.72 2.15
C GLN A 85 0.66 2.63 2.18
N ILE A 86 1.27 2.34 1.03
CA ILE A 86 2.40 1.39 0.95
C ILE A 86 3.56 1.88 1.83
N LEU A 87 3.88 3.17 1.80
CA LEU A 87 4.95 3.75 2.62
C LEU A 87 4.64 3.69 4.11
N VAL A 88 3.38 3.89 4.53
CA VAL A 88 2.98 3.67 5.92
C VAL A 88 3.27 2.22 6.32
N ILE A 89 2.92 1.23 5.50
CA ILE A 89 3.22 -0.18 5.80
C ILE A 89 4.71 -0.43 5.90
N LEU A 90 5.50 0.06 4.94
CA LEU A 90 6.96 -0.06 4.97
C LEU A 90 7.55 0.57 6.25
N SER A 91 7.03 1.71 6.71
CA SER A 91 7.48 2.35 7.95
C SER A 91 7.21 1.53 9.22
N LEU A 92 6.32 0.54 9.14
CA LEU A 92 5.99 -0.35 10.26
C LEU A 92 6.78 -1.67 10.24
N ILE A 93 7.10 -2.18 9.06
CA ILE A 93 7.66 -3.54 8.89
C ILE A 93 9.13 -3.56 8.47
N ASP A 94 9.63 -2.48 7.84
CA ASP A 94 11.00 -2.41 7.36
C ASP A 94 11.90 -1.71 8.37
N SER A 95 12.78 -2.47 9.03
CA SER A 95 13.78 -1.94 9.96
C SER A 95 14.75 -0.94 9.32
N GLU A 96 14.88 -0.96 7.99
CA GLU A 96 15.75 -0.06 7.23
C GLU A 96 14.97 1.12 6.61
N PHE A 97 13.68 1.27 6.93
CA PHE A 97 12.82 2.32 6.36
C PHE A 97 13.46 3.71 6.51
N ASN A 98 13.94 4.06 7.71
CA ASN A 98 14.52 5.38 7.95
C ASN A 98 15.75 5.67 7.10
N LEU A 99 16.56 4.66 6.76
CA LEU A 99 17.73 4.82 5.89
C LEU A 99 17.28 5.16 4.46
N LYS A 100 16.35 4.36 3.92
CA LYS A 100 15.78 4.57 2.58
C LYS A 100 14.99 5.87 2.50
N ALA A 101 14.28 6.24 3.57
CA ALA A 101 13.53 7.47 3.66
C ALA A 101 14.43 8.69 3.52
N LYS A 102 15.57 8.72 4.24
CA LYS A 102 16.57 9.78 4.09
C LYS A 102 17.09 9.90 2.67
N GLU A 103 17.43 8.77 2.05
CA GLU A 103 17.88 8.74 0.65
C GLU A 103 16.84 9.33 -0.30
N ILE A 104 15.55 9.04 -0.09
CA ILE A 104 14.44 9.58 -0.89
C ILE A 104 14.27 11.09 -0.67
N CYS A 105 14.41 11.56 0.56
CA CYS A 105 14.33 12.98 0.88
C CYS A 105 15.48 13.78 0.22
N GLU A 106 16.68 13.23 0.24
CA GLU A 106 17.89 13.87 -0.29
C GLU A 106 17.96 13.83 -1.83
N ASN A 107 17.63 12.68 -2.43
CA ASN A 107 17.83 12.44 -3.86
C ASN A 107 16.53 12.45 -4.68
N GLY A 108 15.38 12.54 -4.02
CA GLY A 108 14.08 12.38 -4.65
C GLY A 108 13.70 10.91 -4.88
N PHE A 109 12.67 10.68 -5.68
CA PHE A 109 12.19 9.35 -6.03
C PHE A 109 11.88 9.27 -7.52
N GLU A 110 12.22 8.16 -8.14
CA GLU A 110 12.00 7.92 -9.56
C GLU A 110 11.09 6.70 -9.77
N ILE A 111 9.92 6.96 -10.33
CA ILE A 111 8.98 5.95 -10.79
C ILE A 111 9.24 5.64 -12.26
N SER A 112 9.36 4.35 -12.56
CA SER A 112 9.41 3.79 -13.91
C SER A 112 8.11 3.05 -14.20
N TYR A 113 7.13 3.76 -14.75
CA TYR A 113 5.88 3.16 -15.22
C TYR A 113 6.11 2.28 -16.45
N SER A 114 5.38 1.17 -16.56
CA SER A 114 5.24 0.48 -17.84
C SER A 114 4.35 1.29 -18.79
N GLU A 115 4.59 1.14 -20.09
CA GLU A 115 3.79 1.79 -21.12
C GLU A 115 2.32 1.35 -21.03
N MET A 116 1.41 2.33 -21.13
CA MET A 116 -0.03 2.11 -21.02
C MET A 116 -0.77 3.29 -21.67
N PRO A 117 -1.91 3.07 -22.36
CA PRO A 117 -2.77 4.14 -22.85
C PRO A 117 -3.22 5.09 -21.73
N MET A 118 -3.34 6.38 -22.01
CA MET A 118 -3.66 7.42 -21.00
C MET A 118 -4.96 7.15 -20.24
N HIS A 119 -5.99 6.61 -20.90
CA HIS A 119 -7.26 6.31 -20.27
C HIS A 119 -7.15 5.13 -19.28
N GLU A 120 -6.39 4.09 -19.64
CA GLU A 120 -6.06 2.99 -18.73
C GLU A 120 -5.16 3.47 -17.59
N HIS A 121 -4.21 4.36 -17.86
CA HIS A 121 -3.38 4.98 -16.82
C HIS A 121 -4.24 5.71 -15.79
N HIS A 122 -5.15 6.58 -16.22
CA HIS A 122 -6.02 7.31 -15.30
C HIS A 122 -6.87 6.36 -14.44
N PHE A 123 -7.35 5.27 -15.01
CA PHE A 123 -8.14 4.27 -14.30
C PHE A 123 -7.31 3.45 -13.29
N ALA A 124 -6.13 2.97 -13.71
CA ALA A 124 -5.31 2.03 -12.95
C ALA A 124 -4.34 2.72 -11.97
N ARG A 125 -3.80 3.88 -12.34
CA ARG A 125 -2.74 4.61 -11.63
C ARG A 125 -3.16 5.99 -11.13
N GLY A 126 -4.39 6.42 -11.45
CA GLY A 126 -4.91 7.72 -11.08
C GLY A 126 -4.55 8.84 -12.09
N PRO A 127 -5.11 10.04 -11.90
CA PRO A 127 -5.07 11.11 -12.91
C PRO A 127 -3.80 11.97 -12.86
N ALA A 128 -2.94 11.82 -11.84
CA ALA A 128 -1.91 12.79 -11.52
C ALA A 128 -0.64 12.67 -12.38
N GLY A 129 -0.31 11.45 -12.82
CA GLY A 129 0.84 11.15 -13.67
C GLY A 129 2.20 11.21 -12.95
N LEU A 130 3.26 10.77 -13.66
CA LEU A 130 4.61 10.52 -13.12
C LEU A 130 5.19 11.64 -12.24
N ARG A 131 5.13 12.89 -12.71
CA ARG A 131 5.75 14.02 -12.01
C ARG A 131 5.12 14.24 -10.64
N VAL A 132 3.80 14.08 -10.54
CA VAL A 132 3.07 14.23 -9.28
C VAL A 132 3.31 13.02 -8.38
N ASP A 133 3.31 11.82 -8.96
CA ASP A 133 3.50 10.58 -8.20
C ASP A 133 4.90 10.48 -7.54
N ASN A 134 5.96 10.94 -8.23
CA ASN A 134 7.31 11.02 -7.64
C ASN A 134 7.33 11.95 -6.42
N LYS A 135 6.76 13.15 -6.56
CA LYS A 135 6.71 14.13 -5.46
C LYS A 135 5.79 13.68 -4.33
N LYS A 136 4.74 12.91 -4.64
CA LYS A 136 3.83 12.29 -3.67
C LYS A 136 4.56 11.33 -2.76
N VAL A 137 5.46 10.50 -3.31
CA VAL A 137 6.33 9.62 -2.53
C VAL A 137 7.21 10.43 -1.59
N VAL A 138 7.91 11.46 -2.10
CA VAL A 138 8.80 12.31 -1.28
C VAL A 138 8.01 12.98 -0.14
N ALA A 139 6.86 13.59 -0.42
CA ALA A 139 6.03 14.23 0.60
C ALA A 139 5.51 13.24 1.67
N SER A 140 5.16 12.02 1.26
CA SER A 140 4.74 10.96 2.17
C SER A 140 5.89 10.52 3.08
N VAL A 141 7.09 10.36 2.52
CA VAL A 141 8.29 9.98 3.25
C VAL A 141 8.70 11.05 4.26
N GLU A 142 8.66 12.33 3.88
CA GLU A 142 8.97 13.43 4.79
C GLU A 142 8.10 13.43 6.05
N TYR A 143 6.80 13.19 5.88
CA TYR A 143 5.91 13.03 7.02
C TYR A 143 6.27 11.79 7.85
N LEU A 144 6.52 10.65 7.21
CA LEU A 144 6.78 9.39 7.93
C LEU A 144 8.11 9.39 8.67
N LEU A 145 9.10 10.11 8.16
CA LEU A 145 10.44 10.22 8.73
C LEU A 145 10.55 11.34 9.76
N ASN A 146 10.10 12.55 9.39
CA ASN A 146 10.35 13.79 10.14
C ASN A 146 9.08 14.38 10.77
N GLY A 147 7.89 13.83 10.46
CA GLY A 147 6.61 14.38 10.93
C GLY A 147 6.18 15.67 10.22
N VAL A 148 6.88 16.07 9.16
CA VAL A 148 6.64 17.33 8.44
C VAL A 148 5.68 17.10 7.26
N ILE A 149 4.66 17.95 7.14
CA ILE A 149 3.73 17.94 6.01
C ILE A 149 4.15 19.02 5.02
N ILE A 150 4.56 18.62 3.81
CA ILE A 150 5.00 19.51 2.72
C ILE A 150 4.05 19.46 1.52
N ASP A 151 2.75 19.38 1.79
CA ASP A 151 1.74 19.12 0.77
C ASP A 151 1.54 20.27 -0.21
N SER A 152 1.22 19.88 -1.45
CA SER A 152 0.89 20.78 -2.54
C SER A 152 0.07 20.05 -3.60
N ARG A 153 -0.49 20.80 -4.55
CA ARG A 153 -1.11 20.20 -5.74
C ARG A 153 -0.12 19.36 -6.56
N GLU A 154 1.17 19.67 -6.48
CA GLU A 154 2.21 18.96 -7.25
C GLU A 154 2.64 17.63 -6.63
N ASN A 155 2.15 17.29 -5.43
CA ASN A 155 2.46 16.02 -4.77
C ASN A 155 1.19 15.28 -4.30
N ASP A 156 0.02 15.69 -4.79
CA ASP A 156 -1.28 15.08 -4.46
C ASP A 156 -1.47 14.91 -2.94
N ASN A 157 -0.99 15.88 -2.16
CA ASN A 157 -1.02 15.91 -0.70
C ASN A 157 -0.48 14.62 -0.04
N GLY A 158 0.61 14.05 -0.56
CA GLY A 158 1.18 12.79 -0.10
C GLY A 158 1.42 12.72 1.42
N GLY A 159 1.87 13.83 2.03
CA GLY A 159 2.12 13.92 3.47
C GLY A 159 0.84 13.78 4.29
N SER A 160 -0.22 14.54 3.98
CA SER A 160 -1.52 14.42 4.67
C SER A 160 -2.18 13.07 4.42
N LEU A 161 -2.04 12.50 3.22
CA LEU A 161 -2.55 11.15 2.92
C LEU A 161 -1.85 10.10 3.78
N ALA A 162 -0.51 10.14 3.87
CA ALA A 162 0.25 9.24 4.73
C ALA A 162 -0.12 9.41 6.21
N LYS A 163 -0.27 10.66 6.67
CA LYS A 163 -0.73 10.99 8.03
C LYS A 163 -2.09 10.41 8.35
N GLY A 164 -3.10 10.78 7.54
CA GLY A 164 -4.47 10.35 7.77
C GLY A 164 -4.60 8.83 7.76
N TRP A 165 -3.89 8.16 6.86
CA TRP A 165 -3.92 6.70 6.79
C TRP A 165 -3.21 6.04 7.98
N LYS A 166 -2.03 6.53 8.37
CA LYS A 166 -1.32 6.07 9.58
C LYS A 166 -2.20 6.21 10.81
N GLU A 167 -2.73 7.41 11.07
CA GLU A 167 -3.58 7.66 12.25
C GLU A 167 -4.83 6.77 12.26
N ASN A 168 -5.50 6.59 11.13
CA ASN A 168 -6.69 5.73 11.04
C ASN A 168 -6.34 4.25 11.23
N LEU A 169 -5.22 3.78 10.68
CA LEU A 169 -4.74 2.41 10.92
C LEU A 169 -4.44 2.17 12.40
N PHE A 170 -3.72 3.09 13.06
CA PHE A 170 -3.43 3.00 14.50
C PHE A 170 -4.72 3.03 15.32
N LYS A 171 -5.69 3.91 15.00
CA LYS A 171 -7.02 3.89 15.64
C LYS A 171 -7.72 2.54 15.50
N LEU A 172 -7.62 1.87 14.36
CA LEU A 172 -8.21 0.54 14.17
C LEU A 172 -7.48 -0.53 15.01
N ILE A 173 -6.16 -0.44 15.13
CA ILE A 173 -5.34 -1.34 15.94
C ILE A 173 -5.66 -1.16 17.43
N ASP A 174 -5.66 0.08 17.91
CA ASP A 174 -5.92 0.43 19.32
C ASP A 174 -7.33 0.01 19.75
N ASN A 175 -8.31 0.17 18.86
CA ASN A 175 -9.68 -0.29 19.07
C ASN A 175 -9.88 -1.79 18.80
N LYS A 176 -8.81 -2.56 18.57
CA LYS A 176 -8.84 -4.02 18.29
C LYS A 176 -9.67 -4.43 17.07
N ARG A 177 -9.96 -3.48 16.17
CA ARG A 177 -10.68 -3.69 14.90
C ARG A 177 -9.77 -4.15 13.77
N PHE A 178 -8.46 -3.94 13.91
CA PHE A 178 -7.45 -4.48 12.99
C PHE A 178 -6.31 -5.09 13.80
N LYS A 179 -6.19 -6.42 13.79
CA LYS A 179 -5.08 -7.13 14.43
C LYS A 179 -3.88 -7.16 13.48
N ILE A 180 -2.70 -6.83 13.98
CA ILE A 180 -1.42 -7.03 13.28
C ILE A 180 -0.71 -8.25 13.85
N LYS A 181 0.03 -8.98 13.01
CA LYS A 181 0.90 -10.06 13.47
C LYS A 181 2.27 -9.46 13.78
N LYS A 182 2.62 -9.45 15.07
CA LYS A 182 3.87 -8.89 15.60
C LYS A 182 4.97 -9.94 15.65
#